data_AF-A0A6G0I9S2-F1
#
_entry.id   AF-A0A6G0I9S2-F1
#
_cell.length_a   1.000
_cell.length_b   1.000
_cell.length_c   1.000
_cell.angle_alpha   90.00
_cell.angle_beta   90.00
_cell.angle_gamma   90.00
#
_symmetry.space_group_name_H-M   'P 1'
#
loop_
_entity.id
_entity.type
_entity.pdbx_description
1 polymer ?
#
loop_
_entity_poly.entity_id
_entity_poly.type
_entity_poly.pdbx_seq_one_letter_code
_entity_poly.pdbx_strand_id
1 'polypeptide(L)'
;MCTGKCSRCIAVTLYPLALISIICNIVLFFPDGDIKYAQDGHITEEVKYMGGLVGGGLLVLLPALYINLTGKQGCCGNRCGMFLSIAFAAVGVAGALYSLSVAAVGLQNGPLCKVVLIWGTPFKNTDSSYLTDDSTWWQCTEPKNIVQFNIGLFATLVVTSSLEAILCAIQMINGLFGCLCGAWWIKG
;
A
#
# COMPACT_ATOMS: atom_id res chain seq x y z
N MET A 1 -26.82 -7.35 -13.03
CA MET A 1 -26.59 -6.09 -12.27
C MET A 1 -25.27 -5.48 -12.73
N CYS A 2 -25.22 -4.16 -12.93
CA CYS A 2 -24.18 -3.43 -13.66
C CYS A 2 -22.77 -3.50 -13.01
N THR A 3 -22.02 -4.57 -13.27
CA THR A 3 -20.62 -4.73 -12.84
C THR A 3 -19.74 -3.54 -13.26
N GLY A 4 -20.03 -2.91 -14.41
CA GLY A 4 -19.25 -1.76 -14.92
C GLY A 4 -19.34 -0.48 -14.06
N LYS A 5 -20.48 -0.19 -13.43
CA LYS A 5 -20.60 1.00 -12.54
C LYS A 5 -19.88 0.80 -11.22
N CYS A 6 -20.01 -0.39 -10.63
CA CYS A 6 -19.31 -0.77 -9.39
C CYS A 6 -17.79 -0.79 -9.59
N SER A 7 -17.33 -1.39 -10.70
CA SER A 7 -15.92 -1.46 -11.08
C SER A 7 -15.30 -0.07 -11.32
N ARG A 8 -16.06 0.87 -11.89
CA ARG A 8 -15.62 2.26 -12.05
C ARG A 8 -15.47 2.98 -10.70
N CYS A 9 -16.37 2.76 -9.74
CA CYS A 9 -16.22 3.30 -8.39
C CYS A 9 -14.94 2.76 -7.72
N ILE A 10 -14.69 1.46 -7.84
CA ILE A 10 -13.47 0.82 -7.31
C ILE A 10 -12.21 1.49 -7.89
N ALA A 11 -12.15 1.66 -9.21
CA ALA A 11 -11.01 2.30 -9.87
C ALA A 11 -10.80 3.75 -9.41
N VAL A 12 -11.88 4.53 -9.27
CA VAL A 12 -11.80 5.92 -8.80
C VAL A 12 -11.28 5.99 -7.36
N THR A 13 -11.67 5.05 -6.49
CA THR A 13 -11.20 4.99 -5.10
C THR A 13 -9.74 4.53 -4.99
N LEU A 14 -9.24 3.70 -5.91
CA LEU A 14 -7.85 3.22 -5.90
C LEU A 14 -6.83 4.33 -6.21
N TYR A 15 -7.18 5.34 -7.02
CA TYR A 15 -6.26 6.46 -7.32
C TYR A 15 -5.81 7.24 -6.08
N PRO A 16 -6.71 7.77 -5.22
CA PRO A 16 -6.27 8.48 -4.03
C PRO A 16 -5.54 7.57 -3.04
N LEU A 17 -5.93 6.30 -2.90
CA LEU A 17 -5.24 5.34 -2.04
C LEU A 17 -3.78 5.13 -2.48
N ALA A 18 -3.57 4.86 -3.77
CA ALA A 18 -2.24 4.69 -4.32
C ALA A 18 -1.39 5.97 -4.21
N LEU A 19 -1.99 7.13 -4.40
CA LEU A 19 -1.32 8.42 -4.23
C LEU A 19 -0.92 8.66 -2.76
N ILE A 20 -1.78 8.34 -1.80
CA ILE A 20 -1.42 8.39 -0.38
C ILE A 20 -0.27 7.44 -0.09
N SER A 21 -0.30 6.21 -0.62
CA SER A 21 0.77 5.23 -0.44
C SER A 21 2.12 5.73 -0.97
N ILE A 22 2.12 6.35 -2.15
CA ILE A 22 3.31 6.96 -2.75
C ILE A 22 3.84 8.11 -1.88
N ILE A 23 2.96 9.02 -1.46
CA ILE A 23 3.35 10.16 -0.63
C ILE A 23 3.91 9.69 0.71
N CYS A 24 3.23 8.77 1.40
CA CYS A 24 3.70 8.23 2.67
C CYS A 24 5.08 7.59 2.54
N ASN A 25 5.32 6.84 1.46
CA ASN A 25 6.61 6.21 1.23
C ASN A 25 7.72 7.23 0.92
N ILE A 26 7.42 8.29 0.14
CA ILE A 26 8.38 9.38 -0.12
C ILE A 26 8.71 10.13 1.17
N VAL A 27 7.69 10.43 1.98
CA VAL A 27 7.84 11.15 3.24
C VAL A 27 8.64 10.32 4.26
N LEU A 28 8.48 8.99 4.26
CA LEU A 28 9.31 8.08 5.07
C LEU A 28 10.82 8.11 4.71
N PHE A 29 11.20 8.50 3.50
CA PHE A 29 12.61 8.66 3.12
C PHE A 29 13.26 9.91 3.74
N PHE A 30 12.47 10.88 4.18
CA PHE A 30 12.94 12.14 4.75
C PHE A 30 12.45 12.29 6.19
N PRO A 31 13.08 11.58 7.15
CA PRO A 31 12.71 11.68 8.56
C PRO A 31 12.86 13.13 9.03
N ASP A 32 11.79 13.66 9.64
CA ASP A 32 11.66 15.07 10.10
C ASP A 32 11.84 16.12 8.97
N GLY A 33 11.74 15.71 7.70
CA GLY A 33 11.96 16.60 6.55
C GLY A 33 13.42 16.96 6.29
N ASP A 34 14.35 16.36 7.06
CA ASP A 34 15.77 16.64 6.97
C ASP A 34 16.47 15.63 6.05
N ILE A 35 17.19 16.16 5.06
CA ILE A 35 17.90 15.38 4.04
C ILE A 35 19.19 14.76 4.61
N LYS A 36 19.67 15.29 5.74
CA LYS A 36 20.96 14.93 6.38
C LYS A 36 20.98 13.46 6.78
N TYR A 37 19.88 12.96 7.36
CA TYR A 37 19.76 11.57 7.77
C TYR A 37 19.76 10.60 6.59
N ALA A 38 19.19 11.02 5.46
CA ALA A 38 19.20 10.25 4.23
C ALA A 38 20.58 10.23 3.56
N GLN A 39 21.33 11.34 3.62
CA GLN A 39 22.70 11.44 3.11
C GLN A 39 23.70 10.62 3.93
N ASP A 40 23.53 10.59 5.25
CA ASP A 40 24.40 9.86 6.17
C ASP A 40 24.06 8.35 6.26
N GLY A 41 23.06 7.88 5.49
CA GLY A 41 22.67 6.47 5.42
C GLY A 41 21.85 5.96 6.61
N HIS A 42 21.45 6.84 7.52
CA HIS A 42 20.65 6.53 8.71
C HIS A 42 19.15 6.44 8.36
N ILE A 43 18.79 5.52 7.48
CA ILE A 43 17.39 5.25 7.09
C ILE A 43 17.01 3.82 7.49
N THR A 44 15.84 3.67 8.09
CA THR A 44 15.14 2.41 8.35
C THR A 44 15.15 1.51 7.11
N GLU A 45 15.60 0.25 7.24
CA GLU A 45 15.77 -0.66 6.10
C GLU A 45 14.46 -0.95 5.37
N GLU A 46 13.37 -0.94 6.13
CA GLU A 46 12.01 -1.22 5.69
C GLU A 46 11.52 -0.19 4.65
N VAL A 47 11.98 1.06 4.78
CA VAL A 47 11.69 2.14 3.83
C VAL A 47 12.41 1.90 2.49
N LYS A 48 13.59 1.27 2.51
CA LYS A 48 14.38 0.97 1.30
C LYS A 48 13.73 -0.09 0.41
N TYR A 49 12.87 -0.95 0.98
CA TYR A 49 12.07 -1.88 0.19
C TYR A 49 10.97 -1.19 -0.63
N MET A 50 10.77 0.13 -0.45
CA MET A 50 9.83 0.93 -1.25
C MET A 50 8.43 0.30 -1.33
N GLY A 51 7.98 -0.33 -0.24
CA GLY A 51 6.73 -1.08 -0.19
C GLY A 51 5.52 -0.24 -0.60
N GLY A 52 5.44 1.00 -0.13
CA GLY A 52 4.35 1.91 -0.47
C GLY A 52 4.45 2.52 -1.88
N LEU A 53 5.66 2.70 -2.42
CA LEU A 53 5.86 3.27 -3.75
C LEU A 53 5.66 2.21 -4.85
N VAL A 54 6.31 1.05 -4.71
CA VAL A 54 6.25 -0.04 -5.69
C VAL A 54 4.99 -0.87 -5.49
N GLY A 55 4.71 -1.28 -4.25
CA GLY A 55 3.54 -2.09 -3.90
C GLY A 55 2.23 -1.32 -4.01
N GLY A 56 1.93 -0.49 -3.01
CA GLY A 56 0.67 0.26 -2.93
C GLY A 56 0.52 1.37 -3.99
N GLY A 57 1.63 1.85 -4.55
CA GLY A 57 1.65 2.84 -5.62
C GLY A 57 1.56 2.19 -7.01
N LEU A 58 2.71 1.80 -7.56
CA LEU A 58 2.83 1.38 -8.96
C LEU A 58 1.98 0.14 -9.29
N LEU A 59 2.06 -0.92 -8.49
CA LEU A 59 1.36 -2.18 -8.77
C LEU A 59 -0.16 -2.07 -8.60
N VAL A 60 -0.66 -1.14 -7.79
CA VAL A 60 -2.10 -0.85 -7.61
C VAL A 60 -2.63 0.14 -8.66
N LEU A 61 -1.80 1.06 -9.16
CA LEU A 61 -2.17 1.96 -10.25
C LEU A 61 -2.44 1.22 -11.57
N LEU A 62 -1.72 0.13 -11.84
CA LEU A 62 -1.92 -0.71 -13.03
C LEU A 62 -3.37 -1.22 -13.16
N PRO A 63 -3.96 -1.93 -12.18
CA PRO A 63 -5.36 -2.33 -12.24
C PRO A 63 -6.30 -1.13 -12.26
N ALA A 64 -6.05 -0.06 -11.50
CA ALA A 64 -6.91 1.12 -11.49
C ALA A 64 -7.05 1.75 -12.90
N LEU A 65 -5.92 1.91 -13.60
CA LEU A 65 -5.89 2.41 -14.99
C LEU A 65 -6.60 1.46 -15.95
N TYR A 66 -6.30 0.16 -15.87
CA TYR A 66 -6.88 -0.85 -16.75
C TYR A 66 -8.41 -0.93 -16.60
N ILE A 67 -8.91 -0.92 -15.36
CA ILE A 67 -10.33 -0.95 -15.04
C ILE A 67 -11.03 0.32 -15.55
N ASN A 68 -10.43 1.49 -15.39
CA ASN A 68 -11.02 2.75 -15.87
C ASN A 68 -11.12 2.80 -17.40
N LEU A 69 -10.08 2.32 -18.10
CA LEU A 69 -10.06 2.24 -19.56
C LEU A 69 -11.11 1.25 -20.08
N THR A 70 -11.16 0.04 -19.49
CA THR A 70 -12.09 -1.02 -19.92
C THR A 70 -13.54 -0.70 -19.52
N GLY A 71 -13.75 0.02 -18.42
CA GLY A 71 -15.07 0.48 -17.97
C GLY A 71 -15.76 1.46 -18.92
N LYS A 72 -15.02 2.10 -19.83
CA LYS A 72 -15.57 2.97 -20.89
C LYS A 72 -16.04 2.19 -22.13
N GLN A 73 -15.51 0.98 -22.37
CA GLN A 73 -15.77 0.20 -23.59
C GLN A 73 -17.02 -0.70 -23.55
N GLY A 74 -17.84 -0.60 -22.51
CA GLY A 74 -19.13 -1.31 -22.43
C GLY A 74 -19.01 -2.78 -21.97
N CYS A 75 -20.16 -3.38 -21.69
CA CYS A 75 -20.28 -4.64 -20.92
C CYS A 75 -19.91 -5.93 -21.70
N CYS A 76 -19.41 -5.81 -22.93
CA CYS A 76 -19.02 -6.93 -23.79
C CYS A 76 -17.63 -6.68 -24.41
N GLY A 77 -16.60 -6.63 -23.55
CA GLY A 77 -15.22 -6.75 -24.00
C GLY A 77 -14.90 -8.20 -24.36
N ASN A 78 -14.15 -8.42 -25.45
CA ASN A 78 -13.66 -9.73 -25.89
C ASN A 78 -13.15 -10.60 -24.71
N ARG A 79 -13.30 -11.93 -24.77
CA ARG A 79 -12.90 -12.88 -23.70
C ARG A 79 -11.49 -12.59 -23.15
N CYS A 80 -10.57 -12.14 -24.00
CA CYS A 80 -9.20 -11.74 -23.63
C CYS A 80 -9.14 -10.53 -22.67
N GLY A 81 -10.01 -9.52 -22.85
CA GLY A 81 -10.04 -8.32 -22.01
C GLY A 81 -10.52 -8.58 -20.57
N MET A 82 -11.35 -9.60 -20.38
CA MET A 82 -11.81 -10.02 -19.04
C MET A 82 -10.73 -10.77 -18.26
N PHE A 83 -9.98 -11.67 -18.90
CA PHE A 83 -8.85 -12.36 -18.25
C PHE A 83 -7.76 -11.37 -17.84
N LEU A 84 -7.46 -10.38 -18.68
CA LEU A 84 -6.51 -9.33 -18.35
C LEU A 84 -6.96 -8.51 -17.14
N SER A 85 -8.26 -8.20 -16.98
CA SER A 85 -8.74 -7.51 -15.79
C SER A 85 -8.48 -8.30 -14.51
N ILE A 86 -8.65 -9.62 -14.55
CA ILE A 86 -8.39 -10.51 -13.40
C ILE A 86 -6.88 -10.55 -13.11
N ALA A 87 -6.06 -10.67 -14.16
CA ALA A 87 -4.60 -10.68 -14.02
C ALA A 87 -4.07 -9.38 -13.40
N PHE A 88 -4.49 -8.21 -13.89
CA PHE A 88 -4.10 -6.93 -13.31
C PHE A 88 -4.64 -6.75 -11.89
N ALA A 89 -5.87 -7.20 -11.59
CA ALA A 89 -6.38 -7.19 -10.23
C ALA A 89 -5.55 -8.06 -9.28
N ALA A 90 -5.06 -9.22 -9.76
CA ALA A 90 -4.16 -10.08 -8.99
C ALA A 90 -2.81 -9.42 -8.73
N VAL A 91 -2.25 -8.71 -9.72
CA VAL A 91 -1.06 -7.86 -9.52
C VAL A 91 -1.31 -6.79 -8.47
N GLY A 92 -2.48 -6.14 -8.48
CA GLY A 92 -2.88 -5.17 -7.46
C GLY A 92 -2.95 -5.78 -6.06
N VAL A 93 -3.56 -6.96 -5.91
CA VAL A 93 -3.60 -7.68 -4.62
C VAL A 93 -2.17 -8.02 -4.16
N ALA A 94 -1.32 -8.53 -5.05
CA ALA A 94 0.07 -8.85 -4.71
C ALA A 94 0.86 -7.61 -4.28
N GLY A 95 0.69 -6.49 -4.98
CA GLY A 95 1.31 -5.21 -4.63
C GLY A 95 0.83 -4.65 -3.28
N ALA A 96 -0.48 -4.69 -3.04
CA ALA A 96 -1.08 -4.27 -1.77
C ALA A 96 -0.62 -5.14 -0.59
N LEU A 97 -0.55 -6.47 -0.78
CA LEU A 97 -0.03 -7.38 0.24
C LEU A 97 1.47 -7.13 0.52
N TYR A 98 2.26 -6.90 -0.52
CA TYR A 98 3.67 -6.54 -0.38
C TYR A 98 3.84 -5.26 0.45
N SER A 99 3.10 -4.20 0.10
CA SER A 99 3.10 -2.93 0.84
C SER A 99 2.68 -3.12 2.29
N LEU A 100 1.64 -3.91 2.53
CA LEU A 100 1.13 -4.22 3.88
C LEU A 100 2.17 -4.97 4.71
N SER A 101 2.84 -5.98 4.15
CA SER A 101 3.88 -6.73 4.86
C SER A 101 5.06 -5.84 5.23
N VAL A 102 5.55 -5.03 4.30
CA VAL A 102 6.66 -4.09 4.57
C VAL A 102 6.25 -3.06 5.62
N ALA A 103 5.03 -2.52 5.55
CA ALA A 103 4.54 -1.55 6.52
C ALA A 103 4.34 -2.15 7.92
N ALA A 104 3.83 -3.38 8.00
CA ALA A 104 3.68 -4.11 9.26
C ALA A 104 5.03 -4.38 9.92
N VAL A 105 6.03 -4.82 9.14
CA VAL A 105 7.40 -5.04 9.64
C VAL A 105 8.05 -3.71 10.07
N GLY A 106 7.83 -2.62 9.32
CA GLY A 106 8.31 -1.28 9.69
C GLY A 106 7.70 -0.77 11.00
N LEU A 107 6.43 -1.10 11.26
CA LEU A 107 5.76 -0.80 12.52
C LEU A 107 6.24 -1.71 13.67
N GLN A 108 6.58 -2.96 13.37
CA GLN A 108 7.09 -3.89 14.38
C GLN A 108 8.53 -3.57 14.81
N ASN A 109 9.42 -3.30 13.84
CA ASN A 109 10.83 -3.05 14.10
C ASN A 109 11.10 -1.63 14.64
N GLY A 110 10.19 -0.69 14.35
CA GLY A 110 10.30 0.71 14.75
C GLY A 110 11.34 1.51 13.97
N PRO A 111 11.41 2.83 14.20
CA PRO A 111 12.32 3.71 13.46
C PRO A 111 13.77 3.51 13.90
N LEU A 112 14.68 3.74 12.97
CA LEU A 112 16.08 3.99 13.31
C LEU A 112 16.19 5.38 13.97
N CYS A 113 16.71 5.44 15.19
CA CYS A 113 16.93 6.68 15.90
C CYS A 113 18.22 6.65 16.71
N LYS A 114 18.69 7.83 17.11
CA LYS A 114 19.85 7.98 17.98
C LYS A 114 19.43 7.86 19.43
N VAL A 115 19.95 6.83 20.11
CA VAL A 115 19.81 6.61 21.55
C VAL A 115 21.08 7.09 22.22
N VAL A 116 21.03 8.27 22.85
CA VAL A 116 22.16 8.98 23.47
C VAL A 116 23.26 9.35 22.46
N LEU A 117 24.07 8.38 22.02
CA LEU A 117 25.21 8.54 21.11
C LEU A 117 25.27 7.48 20.00
N ILE A 118 24.44 6.44 20.07
CA ILE A 118 24.48 5.28 19.16
C ILE A 118 23.19 5.26 18.33
N TRP A 119 23.32 5.03 17.03
CA TRP A 119 22.20 4.80 16.13
C TRP A 119 21.73 3.36 16.22
N GLY A 120 20.43 3.16 16.42
CA GLY A 120 19.83 1.84 16.51
C GLY A 120 18.32 1.85 16.42
N THR A 121 17.72 0.68 16.50
CA THR A 121 16.27 0.47 16.53
C THR A 121 15.89 -0.05 17.92
N PRO A 122 15.67 0.83 18.91
CA PRO A 122 15.45 0.42 20.30
C PRO A 122 14.17 -0.42 20.47
N PHE A 123 13.25 -0.36 19.51
CA PHE A 123 11.96 -1.03 19.52
C PHE A 123 11.95 -2.41 18.84
N LYS A 124 13.05 -2.83 18.19
CA LYS A 124 13.08 -4.04 17.36
C LYS A 124 12.90 -5.35 18.12
N ASN A 125 13.29 -5.40 19.39
CA ASN A 125 13.23 -6.60 20.25
C ASN A 125 12.33 -6.42 21.47
N THR A 126 11.61 -5.30 21.56
CA THR A 126 10.69 -4.98 22.64
C THR A 126 9.27 -5.31 22.19
N ASP A 127 8.39 -5.59 23.15
CA ASP A 127 6.97 -5.73 22.84
C ASP A 127 6.48 -4.45 22.14
N SER A 128 5.54 -4.59 21.19
CA SER A 128 4.96 -3.49 20.39
C SER A 128 4.13 -2.49 21.22
N SER A 129 4.35 -2.44 22.53
CA SER A 129 3.75 -1.51 23.49
C SER A 129 4.06 -0.05 23.13
N TYR A 130 5.22 0.23 22.53
CA TYR A 130 5.60 1.58 22.10
C TYR A 130 4.64 2.19 21.06
N LEU A 131 3.82 1.37 20.38
CA LEU A 131 2.81 1.85 19.44
C LEU A 131 1.64 2.57 20.12
N THR A 132 1.35 2.19 21.37
CA THR A 132 0.21 2.72 22.15
C THR A 132 0.68 3.57 23.32
N ASP A 133 1.88 3.30 23.84
CA ASP A 133 2.46 3.95 25.01
C ASP A 133 3.64 4.83 24.61
N ASP A 134 3.46 6.15 24.74
CA ASP A 134 4.45 7.17 24.42
C ASP A 134 5.55 7.31 25.48
N SER A 135 5.43 6.65 26.64
CA SER A 135 6.39 6.68 27.74
C SER A 135 7.80 6.18 27.37
N THR A 136 7.93 5.49 26.24
CA THR A 136 9.22 4.97 25.73
C THR A 136 9.81 5.82 24.60
N TRP A 137 9.05 6.78 24.07
CA TRP A 137 9.48 7.57 22.90
C TRP A 137 10.67 8.50 23.21
N TRP A 138 10.86 8.87 24.48
CA TRP A 138 12.00 9.69 24.93
C TRP A 138 13.36 9.03 24.69
N GLN A 139 13.41 7.70 24.48
CA GLN A 139 14.65 6.99 24.19
C GLN A 139 15.28 7.45 22.86
N CYS A 140 14.47 7.90 21.91
CA CYS A 140 14.94 8.50 20.67
C CYS A 140 15.22 9.99 20.86
N THR A 141 16.50 10.36 20.95
CA THR A 141 16.92 11.76 21.15
C THR A 141 16.91 12.55 19.84
N GLU A 142 17.26 11.90 18.73
CA GLU A 142 17.31 12.50 17.40
C GLU A 142 16.96 11.45 16.33
N PRO A 143 16.16 11.77 15.29
CA PRO A 143 15.43 13.02 15.04
C PRO A 143 14.27 13.28 16.04
N LYS A 144 13.82 14.53 16.17
CA LYS A 144 12.69 14.87 17.06
C LYS A 144 11.39 14.28 16.50
N ASN A 145 10.55 13.72 17.36
CA ASN A 145 9.24 13.15 16.99
C ASN A 145 9.29 12.05 15.90
N ILE A 146 10.46 11.42 15.67
CA ILE A 146 10.61 10.38 14.64
C ILE A 146 9.69 9.18 14.89
N VAL A 147 9.44 8.84 16.16
CA VAL A 147 8.58 7.72 16.55
C VAL A 147 7.14 7.97 16.11
N GLN A 148 6.59 9.14 16.42
CA GLN A 148 5.25 9.52 16.01
C GLN A 148 5.10 9.56 14.48
N PHE A 149 6.10 10.09 13.79
CA PHE A 149 6.11 10.17 12.33
C PHE A 149 6.14 8.78 11.68
N ASN A 150 7.02 7.90 12.17
CA ASN A 150 7.14 6.52 11.71
C ASN A 150 5.84 5.74 11.93
N ILE A 151 5.27 5.81 13.15
CA ILE A 151 4.00 5.15 13.48
C ILE A 151 2.89 5.67 12.58
N GLY A 152 2.75 7.00 12.45
CA GLY A 152 1.68 7.61 11.65
C GLY A 152 1.74 7.20 10.17
N LEU A 153 2.92 7.23 9.56
CA LEU A 153 3.09 6.90 8.14
C LEU A 153 2.93 5.41 7.87
N PHE A 154 3.55 4.54 8.68
CA PHE A 154 3.38 3.09 8.51
C PHE A 154 1.96 2.63 8.84
N ALA A 155 1.31 3.19 9.85
CA ALA A 155 -0.10 2.90 10.12
C ALA A 155 -1.00 3.35 8.97
N THR A 156 -0.74 4.51 8.38
CA THR A 156 -1.46 4.97 7.18
C THR A 156 -1.26 3.99 6.03
N LEU A 157 -0.02 3.55 5.77
CA LEU A 157 0.29 2.55 4.75
C LEU A 157 -0.43 1.21 5.00
N VAL A 158 -0.51 0.74 6.25
CA VAL A 158 -1.26 -0.48 6.59
C VAL A 158 -2.74 -0.32 6.25
N VAL A 159 -3.36 0.80 6.62
CA VAL A 159 -4.78 1.07 6.34
C VAL A 159 -5.02 1.18 4.83
N THR A 160 -4.22 1.98 4.11
CA THR A 160 -4.40 2.15 2.67
C THR A 160 -4.17 0.84 1.92
N SER A 161 -3.10 0.10 2.24
CA SER A 161 -2.79 -1.17 1.58
C SER A 161 -3.85 -2.24 1.87
N SER A 162 -4.44 -2.23 3.07
CA SER A 162 -5.57 -3.11 3.41
C SER A 162 -6.80 -2.80 2.55
N LEU A 163 -7.14 -1.52 2.40
CA LEU A 163 -8.26 -1.09 1.56
C LEU A 163 -8.01 -1.42 0.08
N GLU A 164 -6.78 -1.21 -0.42
CA GLU A 164 -6.38 -1.58 -1.78
C GLU A 164 -6.53 -3.08 -2.02
N ALA A 165 -6.05 -3.91 -1.09
CA ALA A 165 -6.18 -5.36 -1.19
C ALA A 165 -7.65 -5.80 -1.27
N ILE A 166 -8.51 -5.24 -0.42
CA ILE A 166 -9.95 -5.52 -0.42
C ILE A 166 -10.60 -5.10 -1.75
N LEU A 167 -10.32 -3.87 -2.22
CA LEU A 167 -10.88 -3.33 -3.45
C LEU A 167 -10.43 -4.13 -4.69
N CYS A 168 -9.14 -4.48 -4.78
CA CYS A 168 -8.62 -5.32 -5.85
C CYS A 168 -9.18 -6.75 -5.79
N ALA A 169 -9.38 -7.32 -4.60
CA ALA A 169 -10.02 -8.63 -4.44
C ALA A 169 -11.49 -8.62 -4.89
N ILE A 170 -12.26 -7.58 -4.54
CA ILE A 170 -13.63 -7.39 -5.01
C ILE A 170 -13.65 -7.29 -6.55
N GLN A 171 -12.72 -6.53 -7.15
CA GLN A 171 -12.61 -6.46 -8.60
C GLN A 171 -12.30 -7.83 -9.23
N MET A 172 -11.41 -8.61 -8.62
CA MET A 172 -11.06 -9.96 -9.09
C MET A 172 -12.29 -10.87 -9.09
N ILE A 173 -13.07 -10.86 -8.01
CA ILE A 173 -14.32 -11.63 -7.88
C ILE A 173 -15.34 -11.17 -8.93
N ASN A 174 -15.52 -9.86 -9.09
CA ASN A 174 -16.43 -9.29 -10.09
C ASN A 174 -16.02 -9.66 -11.52
N GLY A 175 -14.72 -9.67 -11.82
CA GLY A 175 -14.18 -10.15 -13.09
C GLY A 175 -14.46 -11.63 -13.33
N LEU A 176 -14.30 -12.46 -12.31
CA LEU A 176 -14.57 -13.90 -12.39
C LEU A 176 -16.06 -14.18 -12.66
N PHE A 177 -16.97 -13.51 -11.95
CA PHE A 177 -18.41 -13.63 -12.18
C PHE A 177 -18.82 -13.20 -13.58
N GLY A 178 -18.24 -12.12 -14.12
CA GLY A 178 -18.53 -11.72 -15.48
C GLY A 178 -18.00 -12.73 -16.52
N CYS A 179 -16.88 -13.40 -16.25
CA CYS A 179 -16.32 -14.42 -17.16
C CYS A 179 -17.19 -15.69 -17.16
N LEU A 180 -17.69 -16.09 -15.99
CA LEU A 180 -18.61 -17.23 -15.85
C LEU A 180 -19.96 -16.91 -16.48
N CYS A 181 -20.64 -15.82 -16.08
CA CYS A 181 -21.95 -15.45 -16.61
C CYS A 181 -21.95 -15.13 -18.11
N GLY A 182 -20.87 -14.57 -18.67
CA GLY A 182 -20.72 -14.36 -20.12
C GLY A 182 -20.57 -15.66 -20.92
N ALA A 183 -20.04 -16.72 -20.32
CA ALA A 183 -19.98 -18.04 -20.95
C ALA A 183 -21.35 -18.75 -21.00
N TRP A 184 -22.25 -18.44 -20.05
CA TRP A 184 -23.60 -19.00 -20.00
C TRP A 184 -24.58 -18.32 -20.98
N TRP A 185 -24.40 -17.04 -21.30
CA TRP A 185 -25.31 -16.29 -22.18
C TRP A 185 -25.02 -16.41 -23.69
N ILE A 186 -23.86 -16.95 -24.09
CA ILE A 186 -23.54 -17.23 -25.51
C ILE A 186 -23.99 -18.65 -25.93
N LYS A 187 -24.67 -19.38 -25.04
CA LYS A 187 -25.13 -20.75 -25.27
C LYS A 187 -26.65 -20.94 -25.12
N GLY A 188 -27.43 -19.87 -25.31
CA GLY A 188 -28.89 -19.88 -25.33
C GLY A 188 -29.43 -19.32 -26.63
#